data_AF-A0A426ZXG0-F1
#
_entry.id   AF-A0A426ZXG0-F1
#
_cell.length_a   1.000
_cell.length_b   1.000
_cell.length_c   1.000
_cell.angle_alpha   90.00
_cell.angle_beta   90.00
_cell.angle_gamma   90.00
#
_symmetry.space_group_name_H-M   'P 1'
#
loop_
_entity.id
_entity.type
_entity.pdbx_description
1 polymer ?
#
loop_
_entity_poly.entity_id
_entity_poly.type
_entity_poly.pdbx_seq_one_letter_code
_entity_poly.pdbx_strand_id
1 'polypeptide(L)'
;MVQSVCIGLGVGRYADHPITTFVAIAVADQVGTYHASSLLVASRPPTAGVLSRGIGMEGISSILAGLWGTGVGSTTLTENVHTIAVTKMGSRRAVELGAVILILLSFVGKQHFCKVGGFIASIPDVMVAGLLCFMWAMLAALGLSNLRYSETGSSRNSIIIDFVLNTLLSFNMVIAFLVAAILDNTVPGSRQERGVYVWSEPEVARREASMTRDYELPFKVGKVFRWVKWVGL
;
A
#
# COMPACT_ATOMS: atom_id res chain seq x y z
N MET A 1 -7.43 -15.49 19.97
CA MET A 1 -7.28 -14.04 20.20
C MET A 1 -8.00 -13.22 19.13
N VAL A 2 -7.68 -13.38 17.84
CA VAL A 2 -8.44 -12.77 16.71
C VAL A 2 -9.93 -13.14 16.76
N GLN A 3 -10.24 -14.42 16.99
CA GLN A 3 -11.62 -14.90 17.12
C GLN A 3 -12.38 -14.27 18.30
N SER A 4 -11.71 -14.01 19.43
CA SER A 4 -12.32 -13.36 20.60
C SER A 4 -12.57 -11.86 20.38
N VAL A 5 -11.73 -11.20 19.58
CA VAL A 5 -11.90 -9.80 19.17
C VAL A 5 -13.05 -9.68 18.15
N CYS A 6 -13.11 -10.56 17.15
CA CYS A 6 -14.20 -10.59 16.17
C CYS A 6 -15.57 -10.95 16.78
N ILE A 7 -15.59 -11.85 17.77
CA ILE A 7 -16.82 -12.20 18.52
C ILE A 7 -17.21 -11.06 19.47
N GLY A 8 -16.25 -10.43 20.15
CA GLY A 8 -16.49 -9.28 21.04
C GLY A 8 -16.98 -8.01 20.34
N LEU A 9 -16.62 -7.82 19.06
CA LEU A 9 -17.07 -6.71 18.22
C LEU A 9 -18.42 -6.98 17.51
N GLY A 10 -19.04 -8.14 17.71
CA GLY A 10 -20.34 -8.44 17.10
C GLY A 10 -20.31 -8.50 15.56
N VAL A 11 -19.17 -8.86 14.97
CA VAL A 11 -18.93 -8.86 13.51
C VAL A 11 -19.97 -9.69 12.75
N GLY A 12 -20.49 -10.76 13.35
CA GLY A 12 -21.55 -11.58 12.73
C GLY A 12 -22.94 -10.94 12.66
N ARG A 13 -23.17 -9.79 13.31
CA ARG A 13 -24.49 -9.12 13.39
C ARG A 13 -24.61 -7.90 12.46
N TYR A 14 -23.51 -7.50 11.81
CA TYR A 14 -23.41 -6.31 10.95
C TYR A 14 -22.57 -6.58 9.68
N ALA A 15 -22.46 -7.85 9.27
CA ALA A 15 -21.71 -8.28 8.08
C ALA A 15 -22.26 -7.67 6.77
N ASP A 16 -23.49 -7.15 6.81
CA ASP A 16 -24.25 -6.64 5.69
C ASP A 16 -23.86 -5.19 5.31
N HIS A 17 -23.15 -4.48 6.20
CA HIS A 17 -22.70 -3.11 5.98
C HIS A 17 -21.23 -3.06 5.52
N PRO A 18 -20.93 -2.45 4.35
CA PRO A 18 -19.59 -2.46 3.77
C PRO A 18 -18.54 -1.78 4.67
N ILE A 19 -18.95 -0.77 5.44
CA ILE A 19 -18.09 -0.05 6.39
C ILE A 19 -17.65 -0.98 7.52
N THR A 20 -18.58 -1.75 8.08
CA THR A 20 -18.29 -2.65 9.21
C THR A 20 -17.36 -3.79 8.78
N THR A 21 -17.56 -4.31 7.58
CA THR A 21 -16.67 -5.32 6.99
C THR A 21 -15.26 -4.77 6.77
N PHE A 22 -15.13 -3.54 6.28
CA PHE A 22 -13.83 -2.89 6.13
C PHE A 22 -13.11 -2.68 7.47
N VAL A 23 -13.83 -2.22 8.49
CA VAL A 23 -13.27 -2.04 9.84
C VAL A 23 -12.82 -3.38 10.44
N ALA A 24 -13.59 -4.45 10.24
CA ALA A 24 -13.23 -5.78 10.72
C ALA A 24 -11.94 -6.30 10.05
N ILE A 25 -11.79 -6.09 8.74
CA ILE A 25 -10.58 -6.43 7.99
C ILE A 25 -9.38 -5.62 8.51
N ALA A 26 -9.55 -4.30 8.68
CA ALA A 26 -8.49 -3.43 9.18
C ALA A 26 -8.02 -3.83 10.60
N VAL A 27 -8.96 -4.17 11.49
CA VAL A 27 -8.63 -4.67 12.83
C VAL A 27 -7.85 -5.98 12.74
N ALA A 28 -8.28 -6.94 11.90
CA ALA A 28 -7.59 -8.21 11.74
C ALA A 28 -6.16 -8.03 11.22
N ASP A 29 -5.97 -7.15 10.22
CA ASP A 29 -4.66 -6.80 9.66
C ASP A 29 -3.73 -6.19 10.71
N GLN A 30 -4.23 -5.25 11.51
CA GLN A 30 -3.46 -4.61 12.57
C GLN A 30 -2.98 -5.59 13.65
N VAL A 31 -3.81 -6.55 14.05
CA VAL A 31 -3.39 -7.58 15.03
C VAL A 31 -2.18 -8.34 14.51
N GLY A 32 -2.18 -8.72 13.23
CA GLY A 32 -1.05 -9.38 12.57
C GLY A 32 0.19 -8.47 12.53
N THR A 33 -0.02 -7.20 12.17
CA THR A 33 1.03 -6.19 12.02
C THR A 33 1.74 -5.87 13.34
N TYR A 34 0.99 -5.71 14.44
CA TYR A 34 1.56 -5.50 15.77
C TYR A 34 2.31 -6.73 16.28
N HIS A 35 1.80 -7.93 16.00
CA HIS A 35 2.50 -9.16 16.34
C HIS A 35 3.82 -9.28 15.58
N ALA A 36 3.82 -9.10 14.25
CA ALA A 36 5.01 -9.13 13.42
C ALA A 36 6.05 -8.08 13.85
N SER A 37 5.61 -6.85 14.12
CA SER A 37 6.49 -5.78 14.63
C SER A 37 7.13 -6.15 15.96
N SER A 38 6.38 -6.76 16.87
CA SER A 38 6.89 -7.14 18.19
C SER A 38 8.02 -8.18 18.10
N LEU A 39 7.90 -9.12 17.17
CA LEU A 39 8.90 -10.16 16.90
C LEU A 39 10.18 -9.57 16.31
N LEU A 40 10.05 -8.61 15.39
CA LEU A 40 11.20 -7.96 14.74
C LEU A 40 12.01 -7.08 15.69
N VAL A 41 11.37 -6.48 16.70
CA VAL A 41 12.02 -5.65 17.71
C VAL A 41 12.50 -6.48 18.92
N ALA A 42 12.41 -7.82 18.84
CA ALA A 42 12.73 -8.75 19.94
C ALA A 42 12.02 -8.41 21.26
N SER A 43 10.84 -7.82 21.15
CA SER A 43 10.00 -7.42 22.28
C SER A 43 9.04 -8.55 22.66
N ARG A 44 8.52 -8.51 23.90
CA ARG A 44 7.51 -9.49 24.34
C ARG A 44 6.26 -9.38 23.46
N PRO A 45 5.53 -10.49 23.21
CA PRO A 45 4.30 -10.45 22.44
C PRO A 45 3.32 -9.44 23.08
N PRO A 46 2.61 -8.63 22.27
CA PRO A 46 1.76 -7.56 22.77
C PRO A 46 0.61 -8.15 23.60
N THR A 47 0.38 -7.60 24.80
CA THR A 47 -0.77 -7.98 25.61
C THR A 47 -2.06 -7.42 25.00
N ALA A 48 -3.20 -8.05 25.28
CA ALA A 48 -4.50 -7.62 24.77
C ALA A 48 -4.82 -6.14 25.10
N GLY A 49 -4.40 -5.67 26.27
CA GLY A 49 -4.58 -4.28 26.68
C GLY A 49 -3.74 -3.28 25.87
N VAL A 50 -2.52 -3.64 25.46
CA VAL A 50 -1.67 -2.79 24.61
C VAL A 50 -2.23 -2.75 23.18
N LEU A 51 -2.65 -3.90 22.67
CA LEU A 51 -3.26 -4.03 21.35
C LEU A 51 -4.57 -3.24 21.23
N SER A 52 -5.46 -3.37 22.22
CA SER A 52 -6.72 -2.63 22.27
C SER A 52 -6.51 -1.12 22.36
N ARG A 53 -5.49 -0.66 23.11
CA ARG A 53 -5.12 0.76 23.16
C ARG A 53 -4.58 1.27 21.83
N GLY A 54 -3.77 0.48 21.13
CA GLY A 54 -3.25 0.82 19.80
C GLY A 54 -4.38 1.00 18.78
N ILE A 55 -5.22 -0.03 18.63
CA ILE A 55 -6.39 -0.01 17.74
C ILE A 55 -7.37 1.12 18.12
N GLY A 56 -7.57 1.36 19.43
CA GLY A 56 -8.41 2.45 19.92
C GLY A 56 -7.89 3.84 19.51
N MET A 57 -6.57 4.06 19.60
CA MET A 57 -5.94 5.30 19.15
C MET A 57 -6.05 5.49 17.63
N GLU A 58 -5.95 4.40 16.87
CA GLU A 58 -6.16 4.45 15.42
C GLU A 58 -7.61 4.82 15.05
N GLY A 59 -8.59 4.26 15.76
CA GLY A 59 -9.99 4.64 15.63
C GLY A 59 -10.22 6.13 15.90
N ILE A 60 -9.62 6.67 16.97
CA ILE A 60 -9.67 8.11 17.29
C ILE A 60 -9.05 8.92 16.15
N SER A 61 -7.88 8.52 15.65
CA SER A 61 -7.21 9.23 14.55
C SER A 61 -8.02 9.18 13.25
N SER A 62 -8.75 8.10 12.99
CA SER A 62 -9.66 7.97 11.85
C SER A 62 -10.88 8.88 11.97
N ILE A 63 -11.44 9.03 13.17
CA ILE A 63 -12.52 10.00 13.44
C ILE A 63 -12.03 11.41 13.19
N LEU A 64 -10.84 11.77 13.71
CA LEU A 64 -10.23 13.08 13.49
C LEU A 64 -9.95 13.34 12.01
N ALA A 65 -9.45 12.34 11.28
CA ALA A 65 -9.21 12.43 9.84
C ALA A 65 -10.52 12.67 9.06
N GLY A 66 -11.59 11.95 9.41
CA GLY A 66 -12.93 12.16 8.87
C GLY A 66 -13.47 13.58 9.13
N LEU A 67 -13.32 14.08 10.36
CA LEU A 67 -13.73 15.44 10.73
C LEU A 67 -12.92 16.53 10.01
N TRP A 68 -11.64 16.29 9.75
CA TRP A 68 -10.76 17.21 9.01
C TRP A 68 -10.96 17.17 7.49
N GLY A 69 -11.88 16.33 7.00
CA GLY A 69 -12.27 16.25 5.60
C GLY A 69 -11.32 15.42 4.73
N THR A 70 -10.43 14.61 5.29
CA THR A 70 -9.59 13.70 4.49
C THR A 70 -10.41 12.55 3.92
N GLY A 71 -11.48 12.13 4.61
CA GLY A 71 -12.37 11.05 4.17
C GLY A 71 -11.74 9.65 4.14
N VAL A 72 -10.48 9.52 4.58
CA VAL A 72 -9.71 8.27 4.61
C VAL A 72 -9.35 7.95 6.05
N GLY A 73 -9.55 6.69 6.45
CA GLY A 73 -9.17 6.21 7.78
C GLY A 73 -7.66 6.20 7.99
N SER A 74 -7.25 6.26 9.25
CA SER A 74 -5.86 6.14 9.67
C SER A 74 -5.60 4.70 10.12
N THR A 75 -4.54 4.08 9.57
CA THR A 75 -4.14 2.71 9.90
C THR A 75 -2.63 2.63 10.08
N THR A 76 -2.15 1.69 10.88
CA THR A 76 -0.73 1.33 10.88
C THR A 76 -0.35 0.72 9.52
N LEU A 77 0.69 1.26 8.89
CA LEU A 77 1.22 0.80 7.62
C LEU A 77 2.11 -0.45 7.78
N THR A 78 1.77 -1.52 7.07
CA THR A 78 2.53 -2.79 7.09
C THR A 78 3.93 -2.64 6.47
N GLU A 79 4.13 -1.62 5.64
CA GLU A 79 5.40 -1.22 5.05
C GLU A 79 6.39 -0.72 6.10
N ASN A 80 5.89 -0.09 7.17
CA ASN A 80 6.74 0.35 8.28
C ASN A 80 7.32 -0.85 9.03
N VAL A 81 6.59 -1.97 9.11
CA VAL A 81 7.06 -3.22 9.71
C VAL A 81 8.21 -3.81 8.89
N HIS A 82 8.09 -3.79 7.56
CA HIS A 82 9.17 -4.20 6.66
C HIS A 82 10.38 -3.28 6.78
N THR A 83 10.16 -1.97 6.91
CA THR A 83 11.24 -1.01 7.14
C THR A 83 11.99 -1.31 8.44
N ILE A 84 11.29 -1.65 9.53
CA ILE A 84 11.91 -2.10 10.79
C ILE A 84 12.68 -3.42 10.56
N ALA A 85 12.13 -4.35 9.78
CA ALA A 85 12.79 -5.62 9.47
C ALA A 85 14.13 -5.44 8.74
N VAL A 86 14.22 -4.46 7.83
CA VAL A 86 15.42 -4.15 7.04
C VAL A 86 16.40 -3.28 7.81
N THR A 87 15.94 -2.16 8.37
CA THR A 87 16.79 -1.18 9.06
C THR A 87 17.23 -1.62 10.45
N LYS A 88 16.58 -2.65 11.01
CA LYS A 88 16.76 -3.12 12.39
C LYS A 88 16.60 -2.01 13.42
N MET A 89 15.85 -0.95 13.11
CA MET A 89 15.66 0.21 13.98
C MET A 89 14.24 0.26 14.56
N GLY A 90 14.07 -0.21 15.80
CA GLY A 90 12.80 -0.17 16.54
C GLY A 90 12.62 1.02 17.48
N SER A 91 13.32 2.14 17.25
CA SER A 91 13.36 3.26 18.21
C SER A 91 12.12 4.16 18.12
N ARG A 92 11.43 4.36 19.25
CA ARG A 92 10.27 5.29 19.35
C ARG A 92 10.63 6.72 18.98
N ARG A 93 11.85 7.16 19.33
CA ARG A 93 12.34 8.51 19.03
C ARG A 93 12.46 8.76 17.53
N ALA A 94 12.81 7.73 16.76
CA ALA A 94 12.88 7.86 15.31
C ALA A 94 11.50 8.10 14.69
N VAL A 95 10.49 7.38 15.17
CA VAL A 95 9.10 7.54 14.73
C VAL A 95 8.54 8.90 15.15
N GLU A 96 8.81 9.33 16.39
CA GLU A 96 8.42 10.66 16.89
C GLU A 96 9.05 11.79 16.06
N LEU A 97 10.36 11.71 15.76
CA LEU A 97 11.04 12.69 14.92
C LEU A 97 10.46 12.71 13.49
N GLY A 98 10.19 11.54 12.91
CA GLY A 98 9.52 11.44 11.61
C GLY A 98 8.15 12.11 11.60
N ALA A 99 7.33 11.88 12.64
CA ALA A 99 6.03 12.52 12.79
C ALA A 99 6.14 14.06 12.90
N VAL A 100 7.08 14.56 13.70
CA VAL A 100 7.34 16.01 13.81
C VAL A 100 7.76 16.60 12.47
N ILE A 101 8.64 15.93 11.73
CA ILE A 101 9.05 16.37 10.39
C ILE A 101 7.85 16.41 9.44
N LEU A 102 7.01 15.39 9.42
CA LEU A 102 5.82 15.35 8.55
C LEU A 102 4.81 16.45 8.91
N ILE A 103 4.62 16.74 10.20
CA ILE A 103 3.77 17.85 10.65
C ILE A 103 4.34 19.20 10.22
N LEU A 104 5.66 19.42 10.41
CA LEU A 104 6.32 20.66 9.98
C LEU A 104 6.25 20.84 8.46
N LEU A 105 6.47 19.77 7.69
CA LEU A 105 6.31 19.79 6.24
C LEU A 105 4.86 20.09 5.82
N SER A 106 3.87 19.62 6.59
CA SER A 106 2.46 19.92 6.35
C SER A 106 2.14 21.41 6.54
N PHE A 107 2.74 22.08 7.53
CA PHE A 107 2.56 23.53 7.73
C PHE A 107 3.28 24.39 6.67
N VAL A 108 4.47 23.98 6.23
CA VAL A 108 5.20 24.64 5.14
C VAL A 108 4.51 24.38 3.77
N GLY A 109 3.68 23.34 3.70
CA GLY A 109 3.05 22.85 2.48
C GLY A 109 1.99 23.76 1.87
N LYS A 110 1.31 24.63 2.62
CA LYS A 110 0.25 25.48 2.02
C LYS A 110 0.78 26.48 0.97
N GLN A 111 2.07 26.82 1.02
CA GLN A 111 2.72 27.76 0.09
C GLN A 111 3.79 27.13 -0.83
N HIS A 112 4.41 26.01 -0.40
CA HIS A 112 5.41 25.28 -1.18
C HIS A 112 4.92 23.95 -1.77
N PHE A 113 3.88 23.30 -1.21
CA PHE A 113 3.34 22.05 -1.75
C PHE A 113 2.49 22.30 -3.01
N CYS A 114 2.00 23.51 -3.25
CA CYS A 114 1.49 23.86 -4.58
C CYS A 114 2.62 23.88 -5.65
N LYS A 115 3.89 24.05 -5.23
CA LYS A 115 5.07 24.00 -6.12
C LYS A 115 5.64 22.58 -6.25
N VAL A 116 5.66 21.80 -5.17
CA VAL A 116 6.04 20.36 -5.19
C VAL A 116 4.92 19.47 -5.72
N GLY A 117 3.67 19.90 -5.59
CA GLY A 117 2.48 19.24 -6.16
C GLY A 117 2.51 19.23 -7.68
N GLY A 118 3.13 20.22 -8.33
CA GLY A 118 3.43 20.17 -9.76
C GLY A 118 4.49 19.13 -10.13
N PHE A 119 5.43 18.83 -9.22
CA PHE A 119 6.40 17.74 -9.39
C PHE A 119 5.76 16.36 -9.14
N ILE A 120 4.90 16.23 -8.13
CA ILE A 120 4.13 15.00 -7.89
C ILE A 120 3.11 14.76 -9.03
N ALA A 121 2.48 15.82 -9.55
CA ALA A 121 1.61 15.75 -10.72
C ALA A 121 2.37 15.47 -12.03
N SER A 122 3.69 15.68 -12.07
CA SER A 122 4.53 15.25 -13.20
C SER A 122 4.90 13.77 -13.15
N ILE A 123 4.57 13.07 -12.04
CA ILE A 123 4.75 11.62 -11.98
C ILE A 123 3.68 10.98 -12.87
N PRO A 124 4.07 10.20 -13.89
CA PRO A 124 3.11 9.52 -14.75
C PRO A 124 2.18 8.62 -13.95
N ASP A 125 0.89 8.62 -14.29
CA ASP A 125 -0.13 7.77 -13.63
C ASP A 125 0.25 6.29 -13.65
N VAL A 126 0.99 5.85 -14.67
CA VAL A 126 1.52 4.49 -14.78
C VAL A 126 2.52 4.14 -13.68
N MET A 127 3.33 5.09 -13.22
CA MET A 127 4.26 4.87 -12.10
C MET A 127 3.51 4.79 -10.77
N VAL A 128 2.49 5.62 -10.58
CA VAL A 128 1.62 5.59 -9.39
C VAL A 128 0.86 4.27 -9.32
N ALA A 129 0.30 3.81 -10.44
CA ALA A 129 -0.37 2.51 -10.54
C ALA A 129 0.59 1.34 -10.25
N GLY A 130 1.84 1.41 -10.74
CA GLY A 130 2.87 0.41 -10.46
C GLY A 130 3.25 0.32 -8.97
N LEU A 131 3.44 1.47 -8.31
CA LEU A 131 3.72 1.54 -6.88
C LEU A 131 2.55 1.00 -6.05
N LEU A 132 1.31 1.33 -6.44
CA LEU A 132 0.11 0.83 -5.79
C LEU A 132 -0.03 -0.70 -5.94
N CYS A 133 0.25 -1.24 -7.13
CA CYS A 133 0.25 -2.68 -7.37
C CYS A 133 1.28 -3.40 -6.50
N PHE A 134 2.50 -2.86 -6.40
CA PHE A 134 3.55 -3.40 -5.55
C PHE A 134 3.14 -3.40 -4.06
N MET A 135 2.49 -2.34 -3.60
CA MET A 135 1.96 -2.22 -2.24
C MET A 135 0.93 -3.33 -1.94
N TRP A 136 -0.07 -3.51 -2.82
CA TRP A 136 -1.07 -4.57 -2.66
C TRP A 136 -0.48 -5.97 -2.74
N ALA A 137 0.52 -6.18 -3.61
CA ALA A 137 1.22 -7.45 -3.72
C ALA A 137 2.01 -7.80 -2.45
N MET A 138 2.66 -6.81 -1.82
CA MET A 138 3.33 -7.00 -0.53
C MET A 138 2.32 -7.34 0.57
N LEU A 139 1.16 -6.68 0.61
CA LEU A 139 0.09 -6.98 1.57
C LEU A 139 -0.43 -8.42 1.40
N ALA A 140 -0.66 -8.86 0.15
CA ALA A 140 -1.05 -10.22 -0.15
C ALA A 140 0.03 -11.24 0.25
N ALA A 141 1.31 -10.94 0.01
CA ALA A 141 2.44 -11.80 0.38
C ALA A 141 2.58 -11.95 1.90
N LEU A 142 2.35 -10.88 2.67
CA LEU A 142 2.32 -10.93 4.13
C LEU A 142 1.13 -11.77 4.64
N GLY A 143 -0.05 -11.58 4.04
CA GLY A 143 -1.23 -12.41 4.33
C GLY A 143 -0.97 -13.91 4.08
N LEU A 144 -0.33 -14.25 2.97
CA LEU A 144 0.06 -15.62 2.65
C LEU A 144 1.14 -16.16 3.60
N SER A 145 2.09 -15.32 4.00
CA SER A 145 3.14 -15.68 4.97
C SER A 145 2.55 -16.05 6.33
N ASN A 146 1.46 -15.39 6.74
CA ASN A 146 0.77 -15.71 7.98
C ASN A 146 0.07 -17.08 7.94
N LEU A 147 -0.33 -17.58 6.76
CA LEU A 147 -0.93 -18.91 6.63
C LEU A 147 0.06 -20.04 6.98
N ARG A 148 1.37 -19.78 6.89
CA ARG A 148 2.42 -20.75 7.28
C ARG A 148 2.44 -21.07 8.77
N TYR A 149 1.90 -20.19 9.60
CA TYR A 149 1.74 -20.42 11.03
C TYR A 149 0.47 -21.19 11.39
N SER A 150 -0.40 -21.45 10.41
CA SER A 150 -1.59 -22.25 10.62
C SER A 150 -1.26 -23.73 10.47
N GLU A 151 -1.81 -24.57 11.35
CA GLU A 151 -1.62 -26.02 11.26
C GLU A 151 -2.37 -26.56 10.03
N THR A 152 -1.67 -26.73 8.90
CA THR A 152 -2.23 -27.32 7.66
C THR A 152 -2.60 -28.80 7.80
N GLY A 153 -2.27 -29.42 8.95
CA GLY A 153 -2.61 -30.80 9.27
C GLY A 153 -4.04 -31.00 9.82
N SER A 154 -4.75 -29.93 10.21
CA SER A 154 -6.13 -30.02 10.67
C SER A 154 -7.11 -29.81 9.51
N SER A 155 -8.00 -30.78 9.28
CA SER A 155 -9.01 -30.71 8.20
C SER A 155 -9.86 -29.44 8.25
N ARG A 156 -10.17 -28.92 9.45
CA ARG A 156 -10.92 -27.67 9.63
C ARG A 156 -10.19 -26.45 9.07
N ASN A 157 -8.87 -26.39 9.24
CA ASN A 157 -8.08 -25.23 8.83
C ASN A 157 -7.85 -25.24 7.31
N SER A 158 -7.63 -26.42 6.72
CA SER A 158 -7.54 -26.57 5.27
C SER A 158 -8.86 -26.20 4.58
N ILE A 159 -10.02 -26.61 5.12
CA ILE A 159 -11.34 -26.22 4.59
C ILE A 159 -11.55 -24.71 4.63
N ILE A 160 -11.11 -24.03 5.69
CA ILE A 160 -11.22 -22.56 5.80
C ILE A 160 -10.33 -21.88 4.77
N ILE A 161 -9.09 -22.35 4.59
CA ILE A 161 -8.17 -21.84 3.58
C ILE A 161 -8.76 -22.02 2.17
N ASP A 162 -9.28 -23.22 1.87
CA ASP A 162 -9.91 -23.53 0.59
C ASP A 162 -11.12 -22.63 0.32
N PHE A 163 -11.96 -22.39 1.33
CA PHE A 163 -13.09 -21.48 1.22
C PHE A 163 -12.65 -20.04 0.93
N VAL A 164 -11.65 -19.54 1.67
CA VAL A 164 -11.10 -18.18 1.47
C VAL A 164 -10.49 -18.04 0.09
N LEU A 165 -9.68 -19.00 -0.36
CA LEU A 165 -9.09 -19.00 -1.71
C LEU A 165 -10.17 -19.06 -2.79
N ASN A 166 -11.19 -19.90 -2.61
CA ASN A 166 -12.30 -19.98 -3.55
C ASN A 166 -13.10 -18.68 -3.63
N THR A 167 -13.39 -18.04 -2.50
CA THR A 167 -14.04 -16.71 -2.48
C THR A 167 -13.18 -15.66 -3.16
N LEU A 168 -11.86 -15.65 -2.91
CA LEU A 168 -10.92 -14.72 -3.54
C LEU A 168 -10.86 -14.88 -5.07
N LEU A 169 -10.74 -16.12 -5.55
CA LEU A 169 -10.69 -16.44 -6.97
C LEU A 169 -12.05 -16.25 -7.67
N SER A 170 -13.15 -16.20 -6.92
CA SER A 170 -14.49 -15.92 -7.45
C SER A 170 -14.78 -14.44 -7.62
N PHE A 171 -13.94 -13.52 -7.13
CA PHE A 171 -14.14 -12.09 -7.37
C PHE A 171 -13.93 -11.75 -8.84
N ASN A 172 -14.94 -11.12 -9.47
CA ASN A 172 -14.90 -10.72 -10.88
C ASN A 172 -13.66 -9.90 -11.25
N MET A 173 -13.15 -9.07 -10.33
CA MET A 173 -11.94 -8.28 -10.53
C MET A 173 -10.68 -9.15 -10.63
N VAL A 174 -10.58 -10.21 -9.82
CA VAL A 174 -9.45 -11.16 -9.84
C VAL A 174 -9.49 -11.99 -11.12
N ILE A 175 -10.68 -12.47 -11.49
CA ILE A 175 -10.88 -13.22 -12.75
C ILE A 175 -10.51 -12.35 -13.95
N ALA A 176 -10.98 -11.10 -14.00
CA ALA A 176 -10.65 -10.17 -15.09
C ALA A 176 -9.15 -9.91 -15.19
N PHE A 177 -8.47 -9.72 -14.06
CA PHE A 177 -7.01 -9.55 -14.02
C PHE A 177 -6.27 -10.81 -14.51
N LEU A 178 -6.68 -12.00 -14.07
CA LEU A 178 -6.08 -13.26 -14.50
C LEU A 178 -6.27 -13.51 -16.00
N VAL A 179 -7.47 -13.26 -16.52
CA VAL A 179 -7.77 -13.38 -17.96
C VAL A 179 -6.94 -12.39 -18.76
N ALA A 180 -6.85 -11.13 -18.32
CA ALA A 180 -6.00 -10.13 -18.98
C ALA A 180 -4.52 -10.57 -18.99
N ALA A 181 -4.00 -11.04 -17.86
CA ALA A 181 -2.62 -11.53 -17.77
C ALA A 181 -2.38 -12.75 -18.68
N ILE A 182 -3.31 -13.70 -18.75
CA ILE A 182 -3.20 -14.87 -19.63
C ILE A 182 -3.21 -14.40 -21.09
N LEU A 183 -4.13 -13.52 -21.48
CA LEU A 183 -4.22 -12.98 -22.83
C LEU A 183 -2.94 -12.23 -23.21
N ASP A 184 -2.37 -11.42 -22.32
CA ASP A 184 -1.13 -10.67 -22.58
C ASP A 184 0.11 -11.58 -22.74
N ASN A 185 0.13 -12.74 -22.07
CA ASN A 185 1.23 -13.71 -22.18
C ASN A 185 1.03 -14.74 -23.31
N THR A 186 -0.21 -15.02 -23.70
CA THR A 186 -0.56 -16.11 -24.63
C THR A 186 -0.79 -15.62 -26.05
N VAL A 187 -1.35 -14.42 -26.22
CA VAL A 187 -1.64 -13.87 -27.56
C VAL A 187 -0.35 -13.26 -28.13
N PRO A 188 0.24 -13.85 -29.20
CA PRO A 188 1.35 -13.22 -29.88
C PRO A 188 0.86 -11.92 -30.53
N GLY A 189 1.39 -10.79 -30.07
CA GLY A 189 1.07 -9.46 -30.57
C GLY A 189 2.34 -8.75 -31.02
N SER A 190 2.25 -7.97 -32.10
CA SER A 190 3.39 -7.19 -32.59
C SER A 190 3.77 -6.09 -31.58
N ARG A 191 5.03 -5.63 -31.59
CA ARG A 191 5.50 -4.59 -30.64
C ARG A 191 4.73 -3.27 -30.78
N GLN A 192 4.18 -3.02 -31.97
CA GLN A 192 3.33 -1.88 -32.30
C GLN A 192 1.96 -1.96 -31.61
N GLU A 193 1.31 -3.12 -31.61
CA GLU A 193 -0.02 -3.32 -31.01
C GLU A 193 0.01 -3.30 -29.48
N ARG A 194 1.14 -3.69 -28.88
CA ARG A 194 1.36 -3.62 -27.42
C ARG A 194 1.73 -2.22 -26.92
N GLY A 195 1.85 -1.23 -27.81
CA GLY A 195 2.27 0.14 -27.47
C GLY A 195 3.73 0.27 -27.02
N VAL A 196 4.53 -0.80 -27.12
CA VAL A 196 5.93 -0.84 -26.67
C VAL A 196 6.89 -0.39 -27.78
N TYR A 197 6.44 -0.36 -29.04
CA TYR A 197 7.23 0.09 -30.20
C TYR A 197 7.84 1.49 -30.02
N VAL A 198 7.07 2.43 -29.47
CA VAL A 198 7.52 3.81 -29.21
C VAL A 198 8.68 3.86 -28.22
N TRP A 199 8.79 2.87 -27.33
CA TRP A 199 9.85 2.75 -26.32
C TRP A 199 11.08 1.97 -26.81
N SER A 200 11.01 1.30 -27.96
CA SER A 200 12.14 0.55 -28.52
C SER A 200 13.14 1.41 -29.32
N GLU A 201 12.73 2.58 -29.79
CA GLU A 201 13.57 3.51 -30.55
C GLU A 201 13.74 4.83 -29.77
N PRO A 202 14.75 4.94 -28.88
CA PRO A 202 14.95 6.11 -28.03
C PRO A 202 15.16 7.42 -28.81
N GLU A 203 15.56 7.33 -30.09
CA GLU A 203 15.71 8.50 -30.96
C GLU A 203 14.38 9.03 -31.53
N VAL A 204 13.37 8.17 -31.69
CA VAL A 204 12.04 8.56 -32.21
C VAL A 204 11.21 9.21 -31.10
N ALA A 205 11.25 8.66 -29.88
CA ALA A 205 10.60 9.25 -28.70
C ALA A 205 11.14 10.65 -28.37
N ARG A 206 12.42 10.93 -28.66
CA ARG A 206 13.04 12.26 -28.52
C ARG A 206 12.60 13.28 -29.58
N ARG A 207 12.18 12.83 -30.76
CA ARG A 207 11.78 13.73 -31.87
C ARG A 207 10.35 14.25 -31.72
N GLU A 208 9.50 13.56 -30.97
CA GLU A 208 8.14 14.02 -30.71
C GLU A 208 8.11 15.11 -29.62
N ALA A 209 7.84 16.34 -30.06
CA ALA A 209 7.77 17.51 -29.20
C ALA A 209 6.60 17.49 -28.20
N SER A 210 5.57 16.67 -28.43
CA SER A 210 4.46 16.44 -27.49
C SER A 210 4.91 15.62 -26.28
N MET A 211 5.52 14.44 -26.49
CA MET A 211 6.04 13.60 -25.40
C MET A 211 7.13 14.32 -24.60
N THR A 212 8.05 15.01 -25.26
CA THR A 212 9.12 15.74 -24.56
C THR A 212 8.54 16.81 -23.62
N ARG A 213 7.43 17.48 -24.02
CA ARG A 213 6.74 18.46 -23.18
C ARG A 213 5.97 17.83 -22.02
N ASP A 214 5.45 16.62 -22.18
CA ASP A 214 4.74 15.90 -21.12
C ASP A 214 5.69 15.41 -20.00
N TYR A 215 6.95 15.12 -20.33
CA TYR A 215 8.00 14.73 -19.38
C TYR A 215 8.95 15.88 -18.98
N GLU A 216 8.70 17.11 -19.45
CA GLU A 216 9.51 18.28 -19.09
C GLU A 216 9.24 18.69 -17.63
N LEU A 217 10.31 18.72 -16.82
CA LEU A 217 10.22 19.18 -15.43
C LEU A 217 9.64 20.61 -15.36
N PRO A 218 8.58 20.85 -14.58
CA PRO A 218 7.98 22.16 -14.47
C PRO A 218 8.99 23.20 -13.95
N PHE A 219 8.81 24.46 -14.37
CA PHE A 219 9.59 25.64 -13.95
C PHE A 219 11.06 25.70 -14.40
N LYS A 220 11.45 25.10 -15.54
CA LYS A 220 12.83 25.17 -16.06
C LYS A 220 13.88 24.63 -15.06
N VAL A 221 13.45 23.80 -14.09
CA VAL A 221 14.32 23.16 -13.08
C VAL A 221 15.35 22.24 -13.75
N GLY A 222 15.04 21.71 -14.94
CA GLY A 222 16.00 21.02 -15.80
C GLY A 222 17.25 21.85 -16.17
N LYS A 223 17.20 23.19 -16.09
CA LYS A 223 18.39 24.03 -16.30
C LYS A 223 19.40 23.95 -15.16
N VAL A 224 18.94 23.68 -13.93
CA VAL A 224 19.77 23.54 -12.72
C VAL A 224 20.36 22.13 -12.64
N PHE A 225 19.57 21.11 -12.98
CA PHE A 225 20.00 19.71 -13.00
C PHE A 225 20.62 19.25 -14.32
N ARG A 226 20.92 20.18 -15.23
CA ARG A 226 21.52 19.88 -16.55
C ARG A 226 22.87 19.16 -16.48
N TRP A 227 23.55 19.24 -15.34
CA TRP A 227 24.82 18.53 -15.10
C TRP A 227 24.61 17.05 -14.72
N VAL A 228 23.40 16.68 -14.28
CA VAL A 228 23.04 15.32 -13.89
C VAL A 228 22.47 14.60 -15.11
N LYS A 229 23.28 13.75 -15.75
CA LYS A 229 22.93 13.00 -16.98
C LYS A 229 21.67 12.12 -16.89
N TRP A 230 21.08 11.95 -15.70
CA TRP A 230 19.94 11.08 -15.42
C TRP A 230 18.63 11.84 -15.11
N VAL A 231 18.62 13.17 -15.09
CA VAL A 231 17.47 13.99 -14.62
C VAL A 231 16.74 14.71 -15.77
N GLY A 232 17.06 14.40 -17.01
CA GLY A 232 16.33 14.90 -18.17
C GLY A 232 16.77 14.21 -19.44
N LEU A 233 15.80 13.91 -20.30
CA LEU A 233 16.00 13.40 -21.65
C LEU A 233 16.66 14.45 -22.56
#